data_AF-A0A2D4PNI8-F1
#
_entry.id   AF-A0A2D4PNI8-F1
#
_cell.length_a   1.000
_cell.length_b   1.000
_cell.length_c   1.000
_cell.angle_alpha   90.00
_cell.angle_beta   90.00
_cell.angle_gamma   90.00
#
_symmetry.space_group_name_H-M   'P 1'
#
loop_
_entity.id
_entity.type
_entity.pdbx_description
1 polymer ?
#
loop_
_entity_poly.entity_id
_entity_poly.type
_entity_poly.pdbx_seq_one_letter_code
_entity_poly.pdbx_strand_id
1 'polypeptide(L)'
;KCGSKHRKPTVSLQFKDSLHSLMATLSTSNPFFVRCIKPNMQKMPDQFDQNVVLNQLCYSGMLETVRIRRAGFPVRRPFQDFHKRYKVLMRNLTLPEDLKGKCTALLYLHDSTKTEWQLGKSKVFLRESLEHMLEKQREIEVGKAAMIIRAHVLGYMARKHYKKVLYYVVIIQKNYRAFYLRRRYLLLKKAAITFQKQMRGLIARRIYRQLLEEKKQQEEEKRKREEEE
;
A
#
# COMPACT_ATOMS: atom_id res chain seq x y z
N LYS A 1 -40.09 -62.84 24.55
CA LYS A 1 -38.84 -62.70 23.75
C LYS A 1 -38.53 -61.22 23.61
N CYS A 2 -37.61 -60.68 24.42
CA CYS A 2 -37.32 -59.24 24.50
C CYS A 2 -36.64 -58.71 23.23
N GLY A 3 -37.42 -58.24 22.26
CA GLY A 3 -36.95 -57.45 21.14
C GLY A 3 -36.78 -55.98 21.54
N SER A 4 -35.75 -55.66 22.32
CA SER A 4 -35.38 -54.25 22.54
C SER A 4 -34.78 -53.68 21.25
N LYS A 5 -35.32 -52.54 20.78
CA LYS A 5 -34.83 -51.81 19.58
C LYS A 5 -33.38 -51.34 19.72
N HIS A 6 -32.84 -51.28 20.94
CA HIS A 6 -31.43 -50.99 21.19
C HIS A 6 -30.63 -52.27 21.39
N ARG A 7 -30.07 -52.76 20.29
CA ARG A 7 -29.00 -53.77 20.33
C ARG A 7 -27.68 -53.09 20.67
N LYS A 8 -26.81 -53.78 21.41
CA LYS A 8 -25.44 -53.29 21.67
C LYS A 8 -24.73 -53.01 20.33
N PRO A 9 -23.98 -51.91 20.21
CA PRO A 9 -23.34 -51.55 18.95
C PRO A 9 -22.32 -52.60 18.55
N THR A 10 -22.40 -53.05 17.30
CA THR A 10 -21.39 -53.95 16.70
C THR A 10 -20.23 -53.12 16.14
N VAL A 11 -19.08 -53.76 15.95
CA VAL A 11 -17.92 -53.13 15.28
C VAL A 11 -18.33 -52.56 13.91
N SER A 12 -19.14 -53.30 13.14
CA SER A 12 -19.65 -52.86 11.85
C SER A 12 -20.54 -51.61 11.96
N LEU A 13 -21.37 -51.51 12.99
CA LEU A 13 -22.22 -50.33 13.22
C LEU A 13 -21.37 -49.11 13.58
N GLN A 14 -20.41 -49.27 14.48
CA GLN A 14 -19.49 -48.19 14.85
C GLN A 14 -18.66 -47.70 13.65
N PHE A 15 -18.14 -48.61 12.84
CA PHE A 15 -17.40 -48.27 11.62
C PHE A 15 -18.28 -47.54 10.60
N LYS A 16 -19.52 -47.99 10.39
CA LYS A 16 -20.48 -47.32 9.51
C LYS A 16 -20.77 -45.90 9.96
N ASP A 17 -21.05 -45.70 11.25
CA ASP A 17 -21.37 -44.38 11.80
C ASP A 17 -20.16 -43.44 11.69
N SER A 18 -18.95 -43.98 11.90
CA SER A 18 -17.69 -43.23 11.74
C SER A 18 -17.45 -42.81 10.28
N LEU A 19 -17.68 -43.71 9.31
CA LEU A 19 -17.59 -43.40 7.88
C LEU A 19 -18.64 -42.37 7.45
N HIS A 20 -19.88 -42.49 7.93
CA HIS A 20 -20.94 -41.52 7.64
C HIS A 20 -20.57 -40.13 8.16
N SER A 21 -20.05 -40.05 9.39
CA SER A 21 -19.58 -38.79 9.98
C SER A 21 -18.47 -38.17 9.14
N LEU A 22 -17.46 -38.96 8.73
CA LEU A 22 -16.38 -38.50 7.86
C LEU A 22 -16.90 -37.98 6.51
N MET A 23 -17.77 -38.74 5.85
CA MET A 23 -18.31 -38.35 4.54
C MET A 23 -19.18 -37.09 4.63
N ALA A 24 -19.91 -36.91 5.73
CA ALA A 24 -20.64 -35.68 5.99
C ALA A 24 -19.68 -34.47 6.03
N THR A 25 -18.58 -34.55 6.78
CA THR A 25 -17.57 -33.47 6.85
C THR A 25 -16.89 -33.21 5.50
N LEU A 26 -16.56 -34.27 4.75
CA LEU A 26 -15.94 -34.13 3.43
C LEU A 26 -16.91 -33.51 2.41
N SER A 27 -18.20 -33.83 2.49
CA SER A 27 -19.23 -33.33 1.55
C SER A 27 -19.47 -31.82 1.66
N THR A 28 -19.22 -31.22 2.82
CA THR A 28 -19.36 -29.78 3.04
C THR A 28 -18.11 -28.99 2.62
N SER A 29 -17.01 -29.69 2.33
CA SER A 29 -15.71 -29.11 1.99
C SER A 29 -15.48 -29.07 0.48
N ASN A 30 -14.45 -28.35 0.04
CA ASN A 30 -13.96 -28.42 -1.34
C ASN A 30 -12.79 -29.43 -1.43
N PRO A 31 -13.00 -30.67 -1.92
CA PRO A 31 -11.98 -31.71 -1.88
C PRO A 31 -10.93 -31.55 -2.98
N PHE A 32 -9.67 -31.73 -2.60
CA PHE A 32 -8.56 -31.94 -3.53
C PHE A 32 -8.14 -33.40 -3.45
N PHE A 33 -8.00 -34.07 -4.60
CA PHE A 33 -7.72 -35.49 -4.68
C PHE A 33 -6.26 -35.74 -5.04
N VAL A 34 -5.53 -36.45 -4.16
CA VAL A 34 -4.19 -36.97 -4.43
C VAL A 34 -4.30 -38.48 -4.60
N ARG A 35 -3.69 -39.03 -5.66
CA ARG A 35 -3.70 -40.46 -5.97
C ARG A 35 -2.27 -40.99 -5.97
N CYS A 36 -1.96 -41.84 -5.00
CA CYS A 36 -0.66 -42.48 -4.91
C CYS A 36 -0.63 -43.71 -5.82
N ILE A 37 0.45 -43.86 -6.61
CA ILE A 37 0.65 -44.98 -7.54
C ILE A 37 1.92 -45.72 -7.12
N LYS A 38 1.81 -47.03 -6.93
CA LYS A 38 2.94 -47.91 -6.61
C LYS A 38 3.64 -48.32 -7.91
N PRO A 39 4.93 -48.00 -8.11
CA PRO A 39 5.60 -48.23 -9.39
C PRO A 39 5.96 -49.70 -9.64
N ASN A 40 6.22 -50.48 -8.59
CA ASN A 40 6.53 -51.91 -8.66
C ASN A 40 6.18 -52.60 -7.32
N MET A 41 6.07 -53.93 -7.30
CA MET A 41 5.76 -54.68 -6.07
C MET A 41 6.98 -55.00 -5.21
N GLN A 42 8.17 -54.99 -5.81
CA GLN A 42 9.47 -55.37 -5.26
C GLN A 42 10.08 -54.31 -4.33
N LYS A 43 9.45 -53.12 -4.23
CA LYS A 43 9.93 -51.97 -3.45
C LYS A 43 11.27 -51.42 -3.94
N MET A 44 11.56 -51.58 -5.22
CA MET A 44 12.80 -51.09 -5.83
C MET A 44 12.66 -49.62 -6.26
N PRO A 45 13.67 -48.77 -6.05
CA PRO A 45 13.73 -47.46 -6.69
C PRO A 45 13.91 -47.62 -8.20
N ASP A 46 13.50 -46.61 -8.97
CA ASP A 46 13.70 -46.47 -10.42
C ASP A 46 13.17 -47.62 -11.31
N GLN A 47 12.37 -48.52 -10.75
CA GLN A 47 11.74 -49.62 -11.48
C GLN A 47 10.25 -49.34 -11.70
N PHE A 48 9.85 -49.21 -12.97
CA PHE A 48 8.46 -48.98 -13.37
C PHE A 48 7.87 -50.23 -14.03
N ASP A 49 6.95 -50.90 -13.34
CA ASP A 49 6.18 -52.01 -13.89
C ASP A 49 4.88 -51.48 -14.51
N GLN A 50 4.84 -51.49 -15.84
CA GLN A 50 3.74 -50.95 -16.63
C GLN A 50 2.40 -51.64 -16.31
N ASN A 51 2.39 -52.95 -16.07
CA ASN A 51 1.15 -53.69 -15.83
C ASN A 51 0.60 -53.35 -14.44
N VAL A 52 1.48 -53.28 -13.44
CA VAL A 52 1.12 -52.89 -12.07
C VAL A 52 0.56 -51.46 -12.05
N VAL A 53 1.19 -50.52 -12.77
CA VAL A 53 0.72 -49.14 -12.84
C VAL A 53 -0.56 -48.99 -13.66
N LEU A 54 -0.66 -49.65 -14.81
CA LEU A 54 -1.86 -49.59 -15.66
C LEU A 54 -3.10 -50.10 -14.92
N ASN A 55 -2.98 -51.23 -14.21
CA ASN A 55 -4.06 -51.77 -13.41
C ASN A 55 -4.51 -50.77 -12.33
N GLN A 56 -3.57 -50.09 -11.66
CA GLN A 56 -3.88 -49.02 -10.71
C GLN A 56 -4.65 -47.87 -11.34
N LEU A 57 -4.26 -47.43 -12.53
CA LEU A 57 -4.97 -46.35 -13.25
C LEU A 57 -6.40 -46.77 -13.64
N CYS A 58 -6.60 -48.04 -14.00
CA CYS A 58 -7.91 -48.59 -14.34
C CYS A 58 -8.83 -48.69 -13.12
N TYR A 59 -8.43 -49.41 -12.05
CA TYR A 59 -9.33 -49.64 -10.91
C TYR A 59 -9.56 -48.37 -10.07
N SER A 60 -8.62 -47.42 -10.08
CA SER A 60 -8.80 -46.14 -9.37
C SER A 60 -9.69 -45.16 -10.14
N GLY A 61 -10.08 -45.49 -11.38
CA GLY A 61 -10.90 -44.63 -12.24
C GLY A 61 -10.16 -43.40 -12.76
N MET A 62 -8.82 -43.41 -12.76
CA MET A 62 -8.03 -42.24 -13.18
C MET A 62 -8.23 -41.91 -14.66
N LEU A 63 -8.31 -42.93 -15.53
CA LEU A 63 -8.57 -42.74 -16.95
C LEU A 63 -9.94 -42.09 -17.20
N GLU A 64 -10.98 -42.54 -16.49
CA GLU A 64 -12.32 -41.97 -16.59
C GLU A 64 -12.38 -40.55 -16.03
N THR A 65 -11.67 -40.30 -14.92
CA THR A 65 -11.57 -38.97 -14.31
C THR A 65 -10.93 -37.97 -15.29
N VAL A 66 -9.85 -38.37 -15.97
CA VAL A 66 -9.19 -37.56 -17.00
C VAL A 66 -10.12 -37.31 -18.19
N ARG A 67 -10.84 -38.34 -18.64
CA ARG A 67 -11.80 -38.24 -19.74
C ARG A 67 -12.90 -37.23 -19.44
N ILE A 68 -13.53 -37.33 -18.27
CA ILE A 68 -14.60 -36.42 -17.82
C ILE A 68 -14.08 -34.99 -17.69
N ARG A 69 -12.90 -34.79 -17.09
CA ARG A 69 -12.31 -33.45 -16.95
C ARG A 69 -11.92 -32.82 -18.28
N ARG A 70 -11.40 -33.61 -19.22
CA ARG A 70 -11.01 -33.14 -20.56
C ARG A 70 -12.21 -32.80 -21.44
N ALA A 71 -13.25 -33.62 -21.40
CA ALA A 71 -14.46 -33.38 -22.18
C ALA A 71 -15.36 -32.30 -21.56
N GLY A 72 -15.33 -32.16 -20.23
CA GLY A 72 -16.22 -31.28 -19.48
C GLY A 72 -15.68 -29.87 -19.21
N PHE A 73 -16.44 -29.16 -18.38
CA PHE A 73 -16.13 -27.83 -17.86
C PHE A 73 -16.07 -27.91 -16.32
N PRO A 74 -14.88 -28.21 -15.76
CA PRO A 74 -14.70 -28.43 -14.32
C PRO A 74 -14.96 -27.15 -13.50
N VAL A 75 -14.71 -25.97 -14.08
CA VAL A 75 -14.88 -24.69 -13.41
C VAL A 75 -16.31 -24.19 -13.63
N ARG A 76 -17.03 -23.93 -12.53
CA ARG A 76 -18.44 -23.55 -12.57
C ARG A 76 -18.70 -22.41 -11.60
N ARG A 77 -19.08 -21.24 -12.11
CA ARG A 77 -19.30 -20.03 -11.28
C ARG A 77 -20.65 -19.40 -11.60
N PRO A 78 -21.45 -18.99 -10.60
CA PRO A 78 -22.63 -18.16 -10.84
C PRO A 78 -22.28 -16.91 -11.64
N PHE A 79 -23.20 -16.44 -12.49
CA PHE A 79 -22.96 -15.23 -13.31
C PHE A 79 -22.55 -14.03 -12.47
N GLN A 80 -23.15 -13.87 -11.29
CA GLN A 80 -22.85 -12.76 -10.39
C GLN A 80 -21.42 -12.83 -9.85
N ASP A 81 -20.97 -14.02 -9.44
CA ASP A 81 -19.62 -14.20 -8.90
C ASP A 81 -18.57 -14.07 -9.99
N PHE A 82 -18.83 -14.61 -11.18
CA PHE A 82 -17.97 -14.44 -12.35
C PHE A 82 -17.81 -12.96 -12.71
N HIS A 83 -18.93 -12.23 -12.85
CA HIS A 83 -18.90 -10.81 -13.16
C HIS A 83 -18.16 -10.01 -12.08
N LYS A 84 -18.47 -10.21 -10.79
CA LYS A 84 -17.78 -9.53 -9.68
C LYS A 84 -16.28 -9.80 -9.69
N ARG A 85 -15.87 -11.04 -9.93
CA ARG A 85 -14.46 -11.46 -9.89
C ARG A 85 -13.65 -10.86 -11.04
N TYR A 86 -14.19 -10.85 -12.25
CA TYR A 86 -13.49 -10.40 -13.47
C TYR A 86 -13.89 -8.99 -13.93
N LYS A 87 -14.67 -8.24 -13.13
CA LYS A 87 -15.09 -6.87 -13.45
C LYS A 87 -13.91 -5.95 -13.84
N VAL A 88 -12.74 -6.17 -13.23
CA VAL A 88 -11.52 -5.42 -13.54
C VAL A 88 -11.07 -5.58 -14.99
N LEU A 89 -11.30 -6.74 -15.60
CA LEU A 89 -10.96 -7.02 -17.00
C LEU A 89 -11.96 -6.41 -17.99
N MET A 90 -13.15 -6.02 -17.51
CA MET A 90 -14.22 -5.49 -18.35
C MET A 90 -14.26 -3.94 -18.41
N ARG A 91 -13.24 -3.24 -17.89
CA ARG A 91 -13.25 -1.76 -17.77
C ARG A 91 -13.40 -1.01 -19.09
N ASN A 92 -12.87 -1.59 -20.18
CA ASN A 92 -12.83 -0.95 -21.50
C ASN A 92 -13.86 -1.56 -22.48
N LEU A 93 -14.77 -2.41 -22.01
CA LEU A 93 -15.75 -3.08 -22.86
C LEU A 93 -17.08 -2.32 -22.85
N THR A 94 -17.71 -2.22 -24.01
CA THR A 94 -19.12 -1.84 -24.13
C THR A 94 -19.97 -3.02 -23.64
N LEU A 95 -20.44 -2.90 -22.41
CA LEU A 95 -21.15 -3.99 -21.74
C LEU A 95 -22.66 -3.88 -21.95
N PRO A 96 -23.33 -4.99 -22.33
CA PRO A 96 -24.79 -5.10 -22.25
C PRO A 96 -25.28 -4.85 -20.82
N GLU A 97 -26.56 -4.52 -20.65
CA GLU A 97 -27.12 -4.29 -19.32
C GLU A 97 -27.25 -5.59 -18.52
N ASP A 98 -27.52 -6.70 -19.21
CA ASP A 98 -27.76 -8.01 -18.63
C ASP A 98 -26.47 -8.71 -18.18
N LEU A 99 -26.57 -9.42 -17.05
CA LEU A 99 -25.41 -10.06 -16.41
C LEU A 99 -24.81 -11.19 -17.27
N LYS A 100 -25.67 -11.90 -18.02
CA LYS A 100 -25.25 -12.98 -18.91
C LYS A 100 -24.49 -12.41 -20.11
N GLY A 101 -24.98 -11.34 -20.72
CA GLY A 101 -24.33 -10.58 -21.79
C GLY A 101 -22.96 -10.06 -21.36
N LYS A 102 -22.85 -9.50 -20.14
CA LYS A 102 -21.55 -9.07 -19.57
C LYS A 102 -20.53 -10.21 -19.48
N CYS A 103 -20.95 -11.38 -18.98
CA CYS A 103 -20.08 -12.56 -18.91
C CYS A 103 -19.69 -13.04 -20.32
N THR A 104 -20.67 -13.05 -21.24
CA THR A 104 -20.50 -13.48 -22.63
C THR A 104 -19.50 -12.60 -23.37
N ALA A 105 -19.60 -11.27 -23.23
CA ALA A 105 -18.72 -10.32 -23.89
C ALA A 105 -17.24 -10.52 -23.50
N LEU A 106 -16.97 -10.72 -22.20
CA LEU A 106 -15.61 -11.04 -21.75
C LEU A 106 -15.12 -12.38 -22.30
N LEU A 107 -15.96 -13.41 -22.29
CA LEU A 107 -15.56 -14.73 -22.76
C LEU A 107 -15.26 -14.75 -24.27
N TYR A 108 -16.06 -14.05 -25.07
CA TYR A 108 -15.80 -13.92 -26.51
C TYR A 108 -14.49 -13.20 -26.84
N LEU A 109 -14.04 -12.28 -25.98
CA LEU A 109 -12.76 -11.60 -26.15
C LEU A 109 -11.57 -12.58 -26.00
N HIS A 110 -11.72 -13.59 -25.16
CA HIS A 110 -10.66 -14.55 -24.83
C HIS A 110 -10.73 -15.85 -25.63
N ASP A 111 -11.93 -16.31 -25.93
CA ASP A 111 -12.19 -17.47 -26.77
C ASP A 111 -13.42 -17.21 -27.64
N SER A 112 -13.19 -16.82 -28.88
CA SER A 112 -14.24 -16.63 -29.88
C SER A 112 -14.83 -17.94 -30.39
N THR A 113 -14.10 -19.06 -30.25
CA THR A 113 -14.50 -20.37 -30.75
C THR A 113 -15.54 -21.04 -29.85
N LYS A 114 -15.73 -20.55 -28.61
CA LYS A 114 -16.69 -21.06 -27.63
C LYS A 114 -16.46 -22.55 -27.30
N THR A 115 -15.20 -22.98 -27.39
CA THR A 115 -14.79 -24.36 -27.10
C THR A 115 -14.39 -24.52 -25.64
N GLU A 116 -13.87 -23.45 -25.04
CA GLU A 116 -13.33 -23.43 -23.69
C GLU A 116 -14.35 -22.96 -22.64
N TRP A 117 -15.52 -22.51 -23.07
CA TRP A 117 -16.59 -22.04 -22.18
C TRP A 117 -18.01 -22.35 -22.68
N GLN A 118 -18.93 -22.47 -21.73
CA GLN A 118 -20.37 -22.58 -21.97
C GLN A 118 -21.17 -21.79 -20.93
N LEU A 119 -22.41 -21.40 -21.28
CA LEU A 119 -23.32 -20.70 -20.39
C LEU A 119 -24.50 -21.61 -20.05
N GLY A 120 -24.67 -21.90 -18.77
CA GLY A 120 -25.85 -22.60 -18.28
C GLY A 120 -27.01 -21.63 -18.00
N LYS A 121 -28.01 -22.13 -17.26
CA LYS A 121 -29.15 -21.30 -16.81
C LYS A 121 -28.74 -20.22 -15.81
N SER A 122 -27.85 -20.54 -14.87
CA SER A 122 -27.44 -19.63 -13.78
C SER A 122 -25.92 -19.47 -13.60
N LYS A 123 -25.12 -20.24 -14.34
CA LYS A 123 -23.67 -20.35 -14.14
C LYS A 123 -22.91 -20.28 -15.47
N VAL A 124 -21.69 -19.76 -15.40
CA VAL A 124 -20.65 -19.88 -16.41
C VAL A 124 -19.88 -21.18 -16.15
N PHE A 125 -19.62 -21.92 -17.22
CA PHE A 125 -18.84 -23.16 -17.23
C PHE A 125 -17.57 -22.91 -18.04
N LEU A 126 -16.41 -23.21 -17.47
CA LEU A 126 -15.11 -22.96 -18.09
C LEU A 126 -14.22 -24.21 -17.99
N ARG A 127 -13.28 -24.31 -18.92
CA ARG A 127 -12.10 -25.17 -18.77
C ARG A 127 -11.05 -24.48 -17.90
N GLU A 128 -10.19 -25.29 -17.27
CA GLU A 128 -9.14 -24.81 -16.35
C GLU A 128 -8.14 -23.88 -17.05
N SER A 129 -7.78 -24.19 -18.30
CA SER A 129 -6.97 -23.37 -19.21
C SER A 129 -7.46 -21.91 -19.28
N LEU A 130 -8.73 -21.73 -19.59
CA LEU A 130 -9.35 -20.41 -19.72
C LEU A 130 -9.48 -19.70 -18.36
N GLU A 131 -9.84 -20.42 -17.29
CA GLU A 131 -9.87 -19.84 -15.94
C GLU A 131 -8.48 -19.33 -15.52
N HIS A 132 -7.44 -20.14 -15.70
CA HIS A 132 -6.07 -19.75 -15.34
C HIS A 132 -5.59 -18.53 -16.12
N MET A 133 -5.91 -18.43 -17.41
CA MET A 133 -5.61 -17.25 -18.21
C MET A 133 -6.31 -16.00 -17.67
N LEU A 134 -7.61 -16.09 -17.36
CA LEU A 134 -8.38 -14.99 -16.79
C LEU A 134 -7.85 -14.57 -15.42
N GLU A 135 -7.50 -15.52 -14.55
CA GLU A 135 -6.90 -15.22 -13.23
C GLU A 135 -5.56 -14.50 -13.37
N LYS A 136 -4.69 -14.97 -14.28
CA LYS A 136 -3.37 -14.34 -14.53
C LYS A 136 -3.52 -12.89 -15.00
N GLN A 137 -4.43 -12.63 -15.94
CA GLN A 137 -4.68 -11.26 -16.41
C GLN A 137 -5.29 -10.39 -15.31
N ARG A 138 -6.22 -10.95 -14.53
CA ARG A 138 -6.83 -10.26 -13.40
C ARG A 138 -5.76 -9.86 -12.37
N GLU A 139 -4.82 -10.75 -12.06
CA GLU A 139 -3.73 -10.47 -11.12
C GLU A 139 -2.85 -9.31 -11.61
N ILE A 140 -2.52 -9.28 -12.90
CA ILE A 140 -1.76 -8.18 -13.51
C ILE A 140 -2.50 -6.84 -13.36
N GLU A 141 -3.80 -6.79 -13.70
CA GLU A 141 -4.58 -5.55 -13.62
C GLU A 141 -4.80 -5.06 -12.19
N VAL A 142 -5.02 -5.99 -11.25
CA VAL A 142 -5.09 -5.66 -9.81
C VAL A 142 -3.74 -5.14 -9.31
N GLY A 143 -2.63 -5.75 -9.74
CA GLY A 143 -1.28 -5.30 -9.43
C GLY A 143 -1.02 -3.88 -9.92
N LYS A 144 -1.38 -3.56 -11.18
CA LYS A 144 -1.29 -2.20 -11.74
C LYS A 144 -2.08 -1.19 -10.92
N ALA A 145 -3.33 -1.51 -10.56
CA ALA A 145 -4.17 -0.62 -9.76
C ALA A 145 -3.54 -0.36 -8.38
N ALA A 146 -3.03 -1.40 -7.71
CA ALA A 146 -2.36 -1.27 -6.43
C ALA A 146 -1.10 -0.37 -6.54
N MET A 147 -0.32 -0.52 -7.60
CA MET A 147 0.85 0.31 -7.86
C MET A 147 0.50 1.78 -8.07
N ILE A 148 -0.58 2.09 -8.79
CA ILE A 148 -1.05 3.46 -8.99
C ILE A 148 -1.46 4.09 -7.65
N ILE A 149 -2.24 3.38 -6.84
CA ILE A 149 -2.66 3.85 -5.51
C ILE A 149 -1.43 4.11 -4.64
N ARG A 150 -0.50 3.15 -4.58
CA ARG A 150 0.75 3.26 -3.81
C ARG A 150 1.56 4.48 -4.25
N ALA A 151 1.75 4.70 -5.54
CA ALA A 151 2.50 5.84 -6.07
C ALA A 151 1.86 7.18 -5.67
N HIS A 152 0.53 7.29 -5.74
CA HIS A 152 -0.18 8.51 -5.34
C HIS A 152 -0.06 8.79 -3.84
N VAL A 153 -0.21 7.76 -3.00
CA VAL A 153 -0.08 7.88 -1.55
C VAL A 153 1.34 8.31 -1.16
N LEU A 154 2.37 7.62 -1.69
CA LEU A 154 3.76 7.96 -1.41
C LEU A 154 4.10 9.37 -1.90
N GLY A 155 3.65 9.74 -3.10
CA GLY A 155 3.84 11.08 -3.64
C GLY A 155 3.16 12.15 -2.79
N TYR A 156 1.95 11.89 -2.29
CA TYR A 156 1.24 12.79 -1.37
C TYR A 156 1.99 12.97 -0.06
N MET A 157 2.44 11.87 0.56
CA MET A 157 3.20 11.90 1.82
C MET A 157 4.50 12.70 1.67
N ALA A 158 5.26 12.45 0.60
CA ALA A 158 6.49 13.17 0.32
C ALA A 158 6.25 14.68 0.12
N ARG A 159 5.25 15.07 -0.68
CA ARG A 159 4.88 16.48 -0.89
C ARG A 159 4.42 17.16 0.41
N LYS A 160 3.65 16.46 1.24
CA LYS A 160 3.19 16.96 2.55
C LYS A 160 4.38 17.21 3.48
N HIS A 161 5.31 16.26 3.55
CA HIS A 161 6.52 16.40 4.36
C HIS A 161 7.39 17.56 3.88
N TYR A 162 7.66 17.64 2.56
CA TYR A 162 8.43 18.72 1.96
C TYR A 162 7.85 20.10 2.27
N LYS A 163 6.53 20.30 2.09
CA LYS A 163 5.85 21.56 2.41
C LYS A 163 6.00 21.94 3.89
N LYS A 164 5.90 20.95 4.79
CA LYS A 164 6.09 21.17 6.24
C LYS A 164 7.51 21.62 6.55
N VAL A 165 8.52 20.97 5.99
CA VAL A 165 9.93 21.36 6.17
C VAL A 165 10.18 22.76 5.62
N LEU A 166 9.72 23.04 4.39
CA LEU A 166 9.87 24.35 3.75
C LEU A 166 9.28 25.47 4.60
N TYR A 167 8.09 25.26 5.16
CA TYR A 167 7.44 26.22 6.07
C TYR A 167 8.33 26.57 7.27
N TYR A 168 8.89 25.57 7.96
CA TYR A 168 9.78 25.82 9.10
C TYR A 168 11.09 26.48 8.70
N VAL A 169 11.70 26.06 7.59
CA VAL A 169 12.94 26.66 7.07
C VAL A 169 12.74 28.15 6.79
N VAL A 170 11.65 28.53 6.11
CA VAL A 170 11.33 29.94 5.82
C VAL A 170 11.13 30.74 7.11
N ILE A 171 10.48 30.16 8.14
CA ILE A 171 10.32 30.81 9.43
C ILE A 171 11.66 31.05 10.13
N ILE A 172 12.54 30.06 10.14
CA ILE A 172 13.87 30.19 10.75
C ILE A 172 14.69 31.25 9.99
N GLN A 173 14.71 31.17 8.65
CA GLN A 173 15.45 32.12 7.81
C GLN A 173 14.96 33.56 7.99
N LYS A 174 13.64 33.82 8.01
CA LYS A 174 13.11 35.18 8.20
C LYS A 174 13.47 35.73 9.59
N ASN A 175 13.35 34.90 10.63
CA ASN A 175 13.63 35.31 12.01
C ASN A 175 15.13 35.57 12.20
N TYR A 176 15.98 34.73 11.62
CA TYR A 176 17.43 34.92 11.67
C TYR A 176 17.86 36.21 10.96
N ARG A 177 17.34 36.48 9.75
CA ARG A 177 17.64 37.73 9.02
C ARG A 177 17.22 38.96 9.83
N ALA A 178 16.03 38.94 10.43
CA ALA A 178 15.55 40.02 11.29
C ALA A 178 16.44 40.22 12.52
N PHE A 179 16.80 39.13 13.21
CA PHE A 179 17.70 39.15 14.37
C PHE A 179 19.07 39.72 14.01
N TYR A 180 19.69 39.24 12.92
CA TYR A 180 21.00 39.69 12.46
C TYR A 180 21.03 41.18 12.16
N LEU A 181 20.05 41.68 11.39
CA LEU A 181 19.95 43.11 11.04
C LEU A 181 19.69 43.96 12.28
N ARG A 182 18.80 43.53 13.19
CA ARG A 182 18.53 44.23 14.44
C ARG A 182 19.76 44.32 15.32
N ARG A 183 20.50 43.23 15.48
CA ARG A 183 21.76 43.20 16.26
C ARG A 183 22.78 44.17 15.68
N ARG A 184 22.98 44.17 14.36
CA ARG A 184 23.90 45.10 13.67
C ARG A 184 23.47 46.56 13.89
N TYR A 185 22.18 46.88 13.74
CA TYR A 185 21.66 48.22 13.99
C TYR A 185 21.89 48.68 15.44
N LEU A 186 21.61 47.82 16.42
CA LEU A 186 21.80 48.16 17.83
C LEU A 186 23.27 48.42 18.17
N LEU A 187 24.20 47.64 17.61
CA LEU A 187 25.64 47.89 17.75
C LEU A 187 26.04 49.24 17.17
N LEU A 188 25.61 49.54 15.94
CA LEU A 188 25.90 50.81 15.29
C LEU A 188 25.29 52.00 16.05
N LYS A 189 24.04 51.86 16.53
CA LYS A 189 23.37 52.87 17.34
C LYS A 189 24.13 53.15 18.63
N LYS A 190 24.57 52.11 19.34
CA LYS A 190 25.39 52.26 20.56
C LYS A 190 26.69 53.00 20.25
N ALA A 191 27.40 52.61 19.19
CA ALA A 191 28.63 53.29 18.78
C ALA A 191 28.40 54.76 18.44
N ALA A 192 27.35 55.08 17.67
CA ALA A 192 26.99 56.45 17.31
C ALA A 192 26.65 57.31 18.54
N ILE A 193 25.86 56.79 19.48
CA ILE A 193 25.51 57.50 20.72
C ILE A 193 26.77 57.77 21.57
N THR A 194 27.66 56.78 21.70
CA THR A 194 28.93 56.95 22.43
C THR A 194 29.81 58.01 21.79
N PHE A 195 29.94 57.99 20.46
CA PHE A 195 30.70 59.00 19.70
C PHE A 195 30.11 60.41 19.87
N GLN A 196 28.79 60.55 19.69
CA GLN A 196 28.09 61.83 19.87
C GLN A 196 28.25 62.36 21.30
N LYS A 197 28.15 61.51 22.33
CA LYS A 197 28.36 61.88 23.73
C LYS A 197 29.78 62.40 23.95
N GLN A 198 30.79 61.69 23.46
CA GLN A 198 32.19 62.11 23.60
C GLN A 198 32.45 63.44 22.90
N MET A 199 31.95 63.61 21.67
CA MET A 199 32.08 64.84 20.91
C MET A 199 31.41 66.03 21.59
N ARG A 200 30.16 65.88 22.06
CA ARG A 200 29.48 66.94 22.83
C ARG A 200 30.26 67.32 24.08
N GLY A 201 30.80 66.33 24.80
CA GLY A 201 31.65 66.58 25.97
C GLY A 201 32.96 67.30 25.64
N LEU A 202 33.60 66.97 24.51
CA LEU A 202 34.81 67.65 24.04
C LEU A 202 34.53 69.10 23.67
N ILE A 203 33.43 69.36 22.94
CA ILE A 203 33.01 70.72 22.58
C ILE A 203 32.70 71.54 23.84
N ALA A 204 31.91 71.01 24.77
CA ALA A 204 31.57 71.69 26.02
C ALA A 204 32.81 72.04 26.85
N ARG A 205 33.78 71.12 26.96
CA ARG A 205 35.07 71.37 27.65
C ARG A 205 35.94 72.40 26.92
N ARG A 206 35.84 72.52 25.60
CA ARG A 206 36.55 73.56 24.83
C ARG A 206 35.93 74.92 25.11
N ILE A 207 34.60 75.03 25.03
CA ILE A 207 33.86 76.27 25.32
C ILE A 207 34.10 76.72 26.77
N TYR A 208 34.03 75.80 27.74
CA TYR A 208 34.27 76.13 29.15
C TYR A 208 35.68 76.70 29.39
N ARG A 209 36.70 76.15 28.72
CA ARG A 209 38.08 76.68 28.83
C ARG A 209 38.19 78.09 28.26
N GLN A 210 37.56 78.35 27.11
CA GLN A 210 37.52 79.70 26.53
C GLN A 210 36.83 80.71 27.48
N LEU A 211 35.66 80.36 28.02
CA LEU A 211 34.96 81.21 28.99
C LEU A 211 35.76 81.45 30.27
N LEU A 212 36.53 80.46 30.74
CA LEU A 212 37.40 80.60 31.91
C LEU A 212 38.57 81.55 31.63
N GLU A 213 39.17 81.48 30.44
CA GLU A 213 40.22 82.39 29.99
C GLU A 213 39.69 83.83 29.85
N GLU A 214 38.53 84.01 29.21
CA GLU A 214 37.85 85.31 29.09
C GLU A 214 37.54 85.92 30.47
N LYS A 215 37.02 85.11 31.40
CA LYS A 215 36.73 85.57 32.77
C LYS A 215 37.99 86.02 33.50
N LYS A 216 39.10 85.29 33.36
CA LYS A 216 40.39 85.68 33.95
C LYS A 216 40.87 87.01 33.38
N GLN A 217 40.79 87.20 32.06
CA GLN A 217 41.14 88.46 31.40
C GLN A 217 40.28 89.62 31.92
N GLN A 218 38.97 89.42 32.06
CA GLN A 218 38.06 90.43 32.62
C GLN A 218 38.36 90.78 34.09
N GLU A 219 38.70 89.78 34.92
CA GLU A 219 39.10 90.00 36.31
C GLU A 219 40.43 90.76 36.39
N GLU A 220 41.37 90.47 35.51
CA GLU A 220 42.68 91.12 35.43
C GLU A 220 42.57 92.57 34.92
N GLU A 221 41.72 92.81 33.91
CA GLU A 221 41.37 94.17 33.45
C GLU A 221 40.66 94.99 34.54
N LYS A 222 39.76 94.37 35.32
CA LYS A 222 39.13 95.04 36.46
C LYS A 222 40.13 95.44 37.54
N ARG A 223 41.04 94.55 37.91
CA ARG A 223 42.10 94.86 38.90
C ARG A 223 42.98 96.02 38.43
N LYS A 224 43.36 96.04 37.15
CA LYS A 224 44.13 97.16 36.59
C LYS A 224 43.37 98.49 36.64
N ARG A 225 42.05 98.47 36.38
CA ARG A 225 41.21 99.67 36.51
C ARG A 225 41.05 100.14 37.96
N GLU A 226 40.93 99.22 38.91
CA GLU A 226 40.89 99.53 40.36
C GLU A 226 42.25 100.03 40.89
N GLU A 227 43.37 99.69 40.25
CA GLU A 227 44.71 100.20 40.57
C GLU A 227 45.02 101.57 39.91
N GLU A 228 44.24 101.96 38.89
CA GLU A 228 44.38 103.24 38.16
C GLU A 228 43.44 104.36 38.66
N GLU A 229 42.43 104.04 39.50
CA GLU A 229 41.58 105.00 40.25
C GLU A 229 42.15 105.35 41.63
#